data_AF-A0A6S9K3R8-F1
#
_entry.id   AF-A0A6S9K3R8-F1
#
_cell.length_a   1.000
_cell.length_b   1.000
_cell.length_c   1.000
_cell.angle_alpha   90.00
_cell.angle_beta   90.00
_cell.angle_gamma   90.00
#
_symmetry.space_group_name_H-M   'P 1'
#
loop_
_entity.id
_entity.type
_entity.pdbx_description
1 polymer ?
#
loop_
_entity_poly.entity_id
_entity_poly.type
_entity_poly.pdbx_seq_one_letter_code
_entity_poly.pdbx_strand_id
1 'polypeptide(L)'
;RGWPPRQIEGRSPRASSTRAGGGGGEHPPSPTADGPAPRATARRSNGPEAYQKYESGLVDFFDISSSADKGRFRVHDAKLFKADTMHRKVDSATAQGGVTLLMGERIDKQGVEQVITVLFDRKIFEEDDAKVWWSYNRERFI
;
A
#
# COMPACT_ATOMS: atom_id res chain seq x y z
N ARG A 1 -8.37 -4.95 -39.05
CA ARG A 1 -7.20 -5.33 -38.22
C ARG A 1 -7.71 -6.32 -37.19
N GLY A 2 -7.58 -7.61 -37.50
CA GLY A 2 -8.15 -8.70 -36.71
C GLY A 2 -7.30 -8.97 -35.48
N TRP A 3 -7.96 -9.19 -34.36
CA TRP A 3 -7.36 -9.77 -33.16
C TRP A 3 -7.24 -11.28 -33.33
N PRO A 4 -6.12 -11.92 -32.96
CA PRO A 4 -6.04 -13.37 -32.90
C PRO A 4 -6.67 -13.92 -31.60
N PRO A 5 -7.20 -15.15 -31.63
CA PRO A 5 -7.89 -15.77 -30.50
C PRO A 5 -6.92 -16.31 -29.44
N ARG A 6 -7.39 -16.32 -28.19
CA ARG A 6 -6.77 -16.99 -27.04
C ARG A 6 -6.99 -18.50 -27.17
N GLN A 7 -5.92 -19.28 -27.01
CA GLN A 7 -6.01 -20.72 -26.77
C GLN A 7 -4.93 -21.13 -25.77
N ILE A 8 -5.36 -21.49 -24.55
CA ILE A 8 -4.52 -22.22 -23.60
C ILE A 8 -5.42 -23.26 -22.93
N GLU A 9 -5.58 -24.41 -23.59
CA GLU A 9 -5.99 -25.64 -22.93
C GLU A 9 -4.74 -26.50 -22.72
N GLY A 10 -4.46 -26.80 -21.46
CA GLY A 10 -3.22 -27.47 -21.05
C GLY A 10 -3.44 -28.36 -19.84
N ARG A 11 -4.10 -29.50 -20.09
CA ARG A 11 -3.84 -30.84 -19.52
C ARG A 11 -3.67 -30.99 -18.01
N SER A 12 -4.68 -31.60 -17.40
CA SER A 12 -4.51 -32.52 -16.28
C SER A 12 -3.58 -33.69 -16.65
N PRO A 13 -2.84 -34.22 -15.67
CA PRO A 13 -2.54 -35.64 -15.64
C PRO A 13 -3.16 -36.30 -14.41
N ARG A 14 -3.95 -37.35 -14.67
CA ARG A 14 -4.38 -38.36 -13.70
C ARG A 14 -3.78 -39.69 -14.14
N ALA A 15 -3.07 -40.36 -13.23
CA ALA A 15 -2.85 -41.81 -13.11
C ALA A 15 -1.53 -42.03 -12.34
N SER A 16 -1.28 -43.09 -11.58
CA SER A 16 -2.05 -44.16 -10.93
C SER A 16 -1.01 -44.95 -10.13
N SER A 17 -1.39 -45.41 -8.94
CA SER A 17 -1.00 -46.68 -8.27
C SER A 17 0.40 -47.30 -8.48
N THR A 18 1.09 -47.69 -7.39
CA THR A 18 1.26 -49.10 -6.95
C THR A 18 2.16 -49.24 -5.69
N ARG A 19 1.53 -49.73 -4.61
CA ARG A 19 1.89 -50.75 -3.60
C ARG A 19 3.36 -51.16 -3.24
N ALA A 20 3.54 -51.29 -1.91
CA ALA A 20 4.14 -52.38 -1.09
C ALA A 20 5.63 -52.39 -0.66
N GLY A 21 5.81 -52.60 0.66
CA GLY A 21 6.98 -53.15 1.37
C GLY A 21 7.89 -52.07 1.98
N GLY A 22 8.33 -52.08 3.24
CA GLY A 22 8.30 -53.05 4.32
C GLY A 22 9.54 -52.82 5.19
N GLY A 23 9.37 -52.78 6.53
CA GLY A 23 10.42 -53.10 7.50
C GLY A 23 11.34 -51.98 7.99
N GLY A 24 11.60 -52.01 9.30
CA GLY A 24 12.81 -51.46 9.91
C GLY A 24 12.55 -50.27 10.81
N GLY A 25 12.82 -50.44 12.10
CA GLY A 25 12.65 -49.40 13.10
C GLY A 25 13.63 -48.25 12.92
N GLU A 26 13.32 -47.15 13.60
CA GLU A 26 14.26 -46.39 14.43
C GLU A 26 13.47 -45.22 15.04
N HIS A 27 13.39 -45.22 16.37
CA HIS A 27 12.90 -44.08 17.14
C HIS A 27 13.82 -42.88 16.86
N PRO A 28 13.31 -41.72 16.40
CA PRO A 28 14.08 -40.50 16.52
C PRO A 28 14.12 -40.07 17.99
N PRO A 29 15.26 -39.58 18.49
CA PRO A 29 15.36 -39.06 19.86
C PRO A 29 14.47 -37.81 20.02
N SER A 30 13.85 -37.70 21.19
CA SER A 30 13.14 -36.50 21.63
C SER A 30 14.05 -35.27 21.49
N PRO A 31 13.60 -34.18 20.85
CA PRO A 31 14.29 -32.91 20.94
C PRO A 31 14.00 -32.30 22.32
N THR A 32 14.89 -32.55 23.28
CA THR A 32 15.06 -31.66 24.43
C THR A 32 15.71 -30.38 23.91
N ALA A 33 14.88 -29.39 23.57
CA ALA A 33 15.33 -28.03 23.27
C ALA A 33 14.47 -27.06 24.09
N ASP A 34 14.72 -27.05 25.39
CA ASP A 34 14.35 -25.99 26.31
C ASP A 34 15.26 -24.77 26.04
N GLY A 35 15.07 -24.17 24.87
CA GLY A 35 15.65 -22.88 24.50
C GLY A 35 14.49 -21.91 24.33
N PRO A 36 14.51 -20.71 24.94
CA PRO A 36 13.48 -19.72 24.67
C PRO A 36 13.50 -19.46 23.16
N ALA A 37 12.38 -19.77 22.50
CA ALA A 37 12.15 -19.42 21.10
C ALA A 37 12.61 -17.97 20.89
N PRO A 38 13.29 -17.64 19.78
CA PRO A 38 13.57 -16.25 19.48
C PRO A 38 12.23 -15.54 19.56
N ARG A 39 12.10 -14.64 20.54
CA ARG A 39 10.99 -13.71 20.63
C ARG A 39 11.00 -13.06 19.27
N ALA A 40 10.07 -13.49 18.41
CA ALA A 40 9.75 -12.77 17.21
C ALA A 40 9.36 -11.40 17.74
N THR A 41 10.31 -10.47 17.69
CA THR A 41 10.02 -9.06 17.75
C THR A 41 9.01 -8.92 16.64
N ALA A 42 7.75 -8.88 17.03
CA ALA A 42 6.65 -8.55 16.16
C ALA A 42 7.05 -7.20 15.58
N ARG A 43 7.72 -7.23 14.44
CA ARG A 43 7.75 -6.13 13.50
C ARG A 43 6.27 -5.85 13.36
N ARG A 44 5.80 -4.79 14.00
CA ARG A 44 4.52 -4.20 13.67
C ARG A 44 4.68 -3.90 12.18
N SER A 45 4.22 -4.82 11.34
CA SER A 45 3.97 -4.52 9.96
C SER A 45 2.90 -3.45 10.06
N ASN A 46 3.32 -2.18 10.03
CA ASN A 46 2.40 -1.10 9.75
C ASN A 46 1.65 -1.57 8.50
N GLY A 47 0.32 -1.68 8.62
CA GLY A 47 -0.52 -2.15 7.53
C GLY A 47 -0.33 -1.27 6.29
N PRO A 48 -1.03 -1.59 5.19
CA PRO A 48 -0.89 -0.81 3.97
C PRO A 48 -1.14 0.68 4.23
N GLU A 49 -0.26 1.52 3.68
CA GLU A 49 -0.40 2.98 3.72
C GLU A 49 -1.70 3.40 3.00
N ALA A 50 -2.17 4.62 3.24
CA ALA A 50 -3.47 5.06 2.75
C ALA A 50 -3.56 5.02 1.21
N TYR A 51 -2.51 5.45 0.51
CA TYR A 51 -2.46 5.36 -0.96
C TYR A 51 -2.49 3.92 -1.48
N GLN A 52 -1.88 2.96 -0.76
CA GLN A 52 -1.86 1.55 -1.15
C GLN A 52 -3.24 0.91 -1.06
N LYS A 53 -4.04 1.32 -0.07
CA LYS A 53 -5.44 0.90 0.06
C LYS A 53 -6.26 1.37 -1.14
N TYR A 54 -6.04 2.62 -1.59
CA TYR A 54 -6.68 3.14 -2.80
C TYR A 54 -6.25 2.35 -4.04
N GLU A 55 -4.96 2.13 -4.25
CA GLU A 55 -4.45 1.39 -5.40
C GLU A 55 -4.92 -0.08 -5.44
N SER A 56 -5.23 -0.64 -4.27
CA SER A 56 -5.81 -1.99 -4.14
C SER A 56 -7.34 -2.01 -4.29
N GLY A 57 -7.98 -0.86 -4.53
CA GLY A 57 -9.43 -0.74 -4.65
C GLY A 57 -10.21 -0.91 -3.34
N LEU A 58 -9.55 -0.77 -2.18
CA LEU A 58 -10.19 -0.92 -0.87
C LEU A 58 -10.90 0.34 -0.39
N VAL A 59 -10.52 1.50 -0.93
CA VAL A 59 -11.09 2.81 -0.59
C VAL A 59 -11.20 3.66 -1.85
N ASP A 60 -12.14 4.60 -1.84
CA ASP A 60 -12.28 5.60 -2.90
C ASP A 60 -11.11 6.60 -2.89
N PHE A 61 -10.95 7.34 -3.98
CA PHE A 61 -9.86 8.31 -4.10
C PHE A 61 -10.07 9.50 -3.15
N PHE A 62 -11.22 10.16 -3.22
CA PHE A 62 -11.54 11.18 -2.23
C PHE A 62 -12.05 10.54 -0.95
N ASP A 63 -11.34 10.82 0.15
CA ASP A 63 -11.73 10.38 1.48
C ASP A 63 -13.09 10.97 1.86
N ILE A 64 -13.85 10.24 2.68
CA ILE A 64 -15.18 10.65 3.18
C ILE A 64 -15.16 12.03 3.88
N SER A 65 -14.00 12.45 4.42
CA SER A 65 -13.83 13.78 5.02
C SER A 65 -13.60 14.91 4.01
N SER A 66 -13.68 14.62 2.71
CA SER A 66 -13.68 15.63 1.64
C SER A 66 -14.92 16.52 1.73
N SER A 67 -14.78 17.77 1.28
CA SER A 67 -15.89 18.75 1.26
C SER A 67 -16.34 19.03 -0.18
N ALA A 68 -17.35 19.89 -0.32
CA ALA A 68 -17.80 20.39 -1.62
C ALA A 68 -16.69 21.12 -2.39
N ASP A 69 -15.81 21.84 -1.69
CA ASP A 69 -14.75 22.65 -2.30
C ASP A 69 -13.38 21.95 -2.34
N LYS A 70 -13.15 20.94 -1.49
CA LYS A 70 -11.84 20.29 -1.36
C LYS A 70 -11.93 18.77 -1.36
N GLY A 71 -11.34 18.15 -2.37
CA GLY A 71 -11.12 16.71 -2.44
C GLY A 71 -9.87 16.34 -1.65
N ARG A 72 -9.95 15.37 -0.75
CA ARG A 72 -8.84 14.95 0.11
C ARG A 72 -8.40 13.54 -0.28
N PHE A 73 -7.13 13.41 -0.66
CA PHE A 73 -6.51 12.11 -0.89
C PHE A 73 -5.45 11.87 0.19
N ARG A 74 -5.62 10.81 1.00
CA ARG A 74 -4.66 10.47 2.05
C ARG A 74 -3.52 9.62 1.47
N VAL A 75 -2.29 10.09 1.67
CA VAL A 75 -1.08 9.38 1.24
C VAL A 75 -0.57 8.51 2.38
N HIS A 76 -0.35 9.13 3.55
CA HIS A 76 0.11 8.46 4.75
C HIS A 76 -0.85 8.65 5.93
N ASP A 77 -0.79 7.75 6.91
CA ASP A 77 -1.53 7.92 8.16
C ASP A 77 -0.93 9.08 8.98
N ALA A 78 -1.73 10.11 9.26
CA ALA A 78 -1.33 11.27 10.05
C ALA A 78 -0.79 10.92 11.45
N LYS A 79 -1.17 9.75 12.01
CA LYS A 79 -0.66 9.27 13.30
C LYS A 79 0.83 8.94 13.30
N LEU A 80 1.43 8.78 12.12
CA LEU A 80 2.85 8.51 11.95
C LEU A 80 3.71 9.78 11.92
N PHE A 81 3.10 10.95 12.13
CA PHE A 81 3.75 12.26 11.97
C PHE A 81 3.64 13.11 13.23
N LYS A 82 4.66 13.93 13.47
CA LYS A 82 4.70 14.86 14.60
C LYS A 82 3.78 16.04 14.31
N ALA A 83 2.76 16.23 15.16
CA ALA A 83 1.71 17.22 14.94
C ALA A 83 2.23 18.68 14.90
N ASP A 84 3.28 18.99 15.64
CA ASP A 84 3.92 20.31 15.71
C ASP A 84 4.71 20.68 14.45
N THR A 85 5.08 19.69 13.63
CA THR A 85 5.75 19.90 12.34
C THR A 85 4.79 19.99 11.16
N MET A 86 3.51 19.68 11.37
CA MET A 86 2.54 19.61 10.29
C MET A 86 2.24 20.99 9.72
N HIS A 87 2.34 21.12 8.40
CA HIS A 87 2.05 22.38 7.73
C HIS A 87 1.51 22.16 6.31
N ARG A 88 0.89 23.19 5.74
CA ARG A 88 0.37 23.17 4.37
C ARG A 88 1.35 23.85 3.43
N LYS A 89 1.56 23.25 2.27
CA LYS A 89 2.39 23.78 1.19
C LYS A 89 1.64 23.68 -0.13
N VAL A 90 1.53 24.78 -0.87
CA VAL A 90 0.96 24.74 -2.23
C VAL A 90 1.93 24.00 -3.14
N ASP A 91 1.44 23.03 -3.93
CA ASP A 91 2.26 22.39 -4.95
C ASP A 91 2.42 23.34 -6.13
N SER A 92 3.56 24.03 -6.19
CA SER A 92 3.92 24.92 -7.30
C SER A 92 4.59 24.18 -8.46
N ALA A 93 4.84 22.86 -8.33
CA ALA A 93 5.48 22.06 -9.36
C ALA A 93 4.56 21.79 -10.54
N THR A 94 3.24 21.87 -10.34
CA THR A 94 2.24 21.65 -11.38
C THR A 94 1.68 22.99 -11.87
N ALA A 95 1.74 23.21 -13.19
CA ALA A 95 1.33 24.47 -13.81
C ALA A 95 -0.17 24.79 -13.62
N GLN A 96 -0.99 23.76 -13.41
CA GLN A 96 -2.44 23.85 -13.28
C GLN A 96 -2.88 24.48 -11.93
N GLY A 97 -1.98 24.59 -10.94
CA GLY A 97 -2.32 25.09 -9.60
C GLY A 97 -3.35 24.19 -8.90
N GLY A 98 -4.00 24.70 -7.84
CA GLY A 98 -5.14 24.01 -7.21
C GLY A 98 -4.81 22.81 -6.31
N VAL A 99 -3.54 22.46 -6.15
CA VAL A 99 -3.09 21.37 -5.27
C VAL A 99 -2.38 21.93 -4.04
N THR A 100 -2.78 21.47 -2.86
CA THR A 100 -2.16 21.79 -1.58
C THR A 100 -1.76 20.51 -0.87
N LEU A 101 -0.52 20.43 -0.42
CA LEU A 101 0.05 19.30 0.31
C LEU A 101 -0.04 19.59 1.82
N LEU A 102 -0.57 18.66 2.59
CA LEU A 102 -0.34 18.60 4.03
C LEU A 102 0.91 17.76 4.27
N MET A 103 1.95 18.36 4.83
CA MET A 103 3.25 17.74 5.07
C MET A 103 3.53 17.66 6.58
N GLY A 104 4.47 16.81 6.98
CA GLY A 104 5.00 16.78 8.34
C GLY A 104 6.20 15.84 8.46
N GLU A 105 6.92 15.94 9.58
CA GLU A 105 8.02 15.05 9.92
C GLU A 105 7.49 13.73 10.48
N ARG A 106 8.02 12.60 9.97
CA ARG A 106 7.67 11.28 10.51
C ARG A 106 8.22 11.08 11.93
N ILE A 107 7.45 10.38 12.76
CA ILE A 107 7.85 10.00 14.12
C ILE A 107 8.89 8.86 14.09
N ASP A 108 8.78 7.95 13.12
CA ASP A 108 9.64 6.78 12.98
C ASP A 108 10.96 7.06 12.25
N LYS A 109 11.07 8.20 11.55
CA LYS A 109 12.26 8.63 10.80
C LYS A 109 12.56 10.10 11.08
N GLN A 110 13.54 10.33 11.96
CA GLN A 110 13.96 11.69 12.32
C GLN A 110 14.45 12.48 11.10
N GLY A 111 13.96 13.72 10.98
CA GLY A 111 14.33 14.65 9.92
C GLY A 111 13.73 14.35 8.56
N VAL A 112 12.84 13.35 8.44
CA VAL A 112 12.21 13.00 7.16
C VAL A 112 10.81 13.59 7.11
N GLU A 113 10.66 14.65 6.31
CA GLU A 113 9.37 15.26 6.00
C GLU A 113 8.71 14.58 4.80
N GLN A 114 7.43 14.23 4.91
CA GLN A 114 6.66 13.62 3.82
C GLN A 114 5.24 14.20 3.71
N VAL A 115 4.58 13.91 2.59
CA VAL A 115 3.19 14.31 2.34
C VAL A 115 2.24 13.36 3.04
N ILE A 116 1.40 13.89 3.92
CA ILE A 116 0.38 13.15 4.65
C ILE A 116 -0.91 13.09 3.83
N THR A 117 -1.30 14.21 3.22
CA THR A 117 -2.56 14.34 2.47
C THR A 117 -2.39 15.33 1.32
N VAL A 118 -2.94 14.99 0.16
CA VAL A 118 -3.07 15.91 -0.98
C VAL A 118 -4.49 16.47 -0.97
N LEU A 119 -4.60 17.80 -0.98
CA LEU A 119 -5.87 18.52 -1.07
C LEU A 119 -6.01 19.11 -2.48
N PHE A 120 -7.06 18.71 -3.18
CA PHE A 120 -7.40 19.20 -4.50
C PHE A 120 -8.53 20.22 -4.41
N ASP A 121 -8.38 21.35 -5.10
CA ASP A 121 -9.46 22.31 -5.29
C ASP A 121 -10.50 21.75 -6.27
N ARG A 122 -11.73 21.51 -5.80
CA ARG A 122 -12.80 20.92 -6.61
C ARG A 122 -13.38 21.86 -7.67
N LYS A 123 -13.00 23.14 -7.65
CA LYS A 123 -13.30 24.08 -8.75
C LYS A 123 -12.38 23.87 -9.96
N ILE A 124 -11.26 23.18 -9.76
CA ILE A 124 -10.22 22.97 -10.78
C ILE A 124 -10.08 21.47 -11.10
N PHE A 125 -10.21 20.62 -10.09
CA PHE A 125 -10.06 19.17 -10.21
C PHE A 125 -11.38 18.47 -9.90
N GLU A 126 -11.92 17.80 -10.91
CA GLU A 126 -12.82 16.69 -10.65
C GLU A 126 -12.05 15.50 -10.08
N GLU A 127 -12.76 14.53 -9.51
CA GLU A 127 -12.10 13.37 -8.88
C GLU A 127 -11.26 12.58 -9.88
N ASP A 128 -11.77 12.41 -11.11
CA ASP A 128 -11.06 11.66 -12.14
C ASP A 128 -9.80 12.39 -12.63
N ASP A 129 -9.84 13.72 -12.76
CA ASP A 129 -8.66 14.54 -13.05
C ASP A 129 -7.62 14.44 -11.92
N ALA A 130 -8.09 14.40 -10.67
CA ALA A 130 -7.22 14.26 -9.52
C ALA A 130 -6.57 12.87 -9.45
N LYS A 131 -7.26 11.80 -9.86
CA LYS A 131 -6.68 10.45 -10.02
C LYS A 131 -5.60 10.44 -11.10
N VAL A 132 -5.86 11.09 -12.24
CA VAL A 132 -4.89 11.23 -13.32
C VAL A 132 -3.67 12.00 -12.82
N TRP A 133 -3.87 13.13 -12.13
CA TRP A 133 -2.80 13.90 -11.51
C TRP A 133 -1.98 13.04 -10.55
N TRP A 134 -2.63 12.25 -9.69
CA TRP A 134 -1.94 11.35 -8.75
C TRP A 134 -1.07 10.33 -9.49
N SER A 135 -1.57 9.73 -10.58
CA SER A 135 -0.83 8.73 -11.34
C SER A 135 0.51 9.25 -11.90
N TYR A 136 0.57 10.53 -12.27
CA TYR A 136 1.78 11.18 -12.78
C TYR A 136 2.70 11.73 -11.69
N ASN A 137 2.18 12.02 -10.49
CA ASN A 137 2.89 12.77 -9.47
C ASN A 137 3.24 11.96 -8.22
N ARG A 138 2.64 10.78 -8.02
CA ARG A 138 2.76 9.97 -6.80
C ARG A 138 4.19 9.68 -6.38
N GLU A 139 5.11 9.52 -7.33
CA GLU A 139 6.53 9.22 -7.06
C GLU A 139 7.23 10.33 -6.25
N ARG A 140 6.70 11.55 -6.25
CA ARG A 140 7.21 12.66 -5.44
C ARG A 140 6.84 12.54 -3.95
N PHE A 141 5.89 11.65 -3.62
CA PHE A 141 5.18 11.67 -2.34
C PHE A 141 5.20 10.33 -1.59
N ILE A 142 5.61 9.22 -2.22
CA ILE A 142 5.67 7.88 -1.63
C ILE A 142 7.07 7.46 -1.19
#